data_AF-A0A2H9NAW5-F1
#
_entry.id   AF-A0A2H9NAW5-F1
#
_cell.length_a   1.000
_cell.length_b   1.000
_cell.length_c   1.000
_cell.angle_alpha   90.00
_cell.angle_beta   90.00
_cell.angle_gamma   90.00
#
_symmetry.space_group_name_H-M   'P 1'
#
loop_
_entity.id
_entity.type
_entity.pdbx_description
1 polymer ?
#
loop_
_entity_poly.entity_id
_entity_poly.type
_entity_poly.pdbx_seq_one_letter_code
_entity_poly.pdbx_strand_id
1 'polypeptide(L)'
;MSRQRQKQFEEIVERFVELKDTSELMMDLAYSSLLLNSRELAEEVQRLEEYVDKRHTDFELLVLSSKFKKEEARGFLGLIRLGVVTEKIADAAAEIAEVVLRGIEPHPVLKLTIEEAEETVTYVRVTEGSSLVNKTLRETRIPEETGMWVLAIRRRDKCI
;
A
#
# COMPACT_ATOMS: atom_id res chain seq x y z
N MET A 1 -31.07 -3.04 -10.97
CA MET A 1 -30.05 -2.90 -12.05
C MET A 1 -29.99 -4.20 -12.84
N SER A 2 -29.59 -4.18 -14.12
CA SER A 2 -29.33 -5.46 -14.83
C SER A 2 -28.14 -6.16 -14.18
N ARG A 3 -28.16 -7.50 -14.15
CA ARG A 3 -27.10 -8.31 -13.51
C ARG A 3 -25.69 -8.00 -14.04
N GLN A 4 -25.60 -7.56 -15.29
CA GLN A 4 -24.36 -7.15 -15.94
C GLN A 4 -23.85 -5.77 -15.50
N ARG A 5 -24.74 -4.80 -15.25
CA ARG A 5 -24.35 -3.50 -14.69
C ARG A 5 -23.86 -3.61 -13.25
N GLN A 6 -24.51 -4.46 -12.45
CA GLN A 6 -24.09 -4.73 -11.08
C GLN A 6 -22.66 -5.29 -11.05
N LYS A 7 -22.38 -6.31 -11.87
CA LYS A 7 -21.02 -6.89 -12.00
C LYS A 7 -19.97 -5.87 -12.43
N GLN A 8 -20.28 -5.02 -13.41
CA GLN A 8 -19.34 -3.99 -13.86
C GLN A 8 -19.02 -2.98 -12.74
N PHE A 9 -20.02 -2.61 -11.94
CA PHE A 9 -19.80 -1.72 -10.81
C PHE A 9 -18.96 -2.39 -9.69
N GLU A 10 -19.24 -3.66 -9.39
CA GLU A 10 -18.42 -4.45 -8.44
C GLU A 10 -16.96 -4.51 -8.89
N GLU A 11 -16.71 -4.75 -10.17
CA GLU A 11 -15.35 -4.75 -10.74
C GLU A 11 -14.65 -3.39 -10.56
N ILE A 12 -15.35 -2.27 -10.81
CA ILE A 12 -14.79 -0.92 -10.58
C ILE A 12 -14.39 -0.73 -9.12
N VAL A 13 -15.26 -1.15 -8.19
CA VAL A 13 -14.99 -1.03 -6.76
C VAL A 13 -13.80 -1.90 -6.37
N GLU A 14 -13.70 -3.14 -6.88
CA GLU A 14 -12.55 -4.01 -6.63
C GLU A 14 -11.24 -3.39 -7.13
N ARG A 15 -11.23 -2.79 -8.33
CA ARG A 15 -10.07 -2.07 -8.86
C ARG A 15 -9.69 -0.86 -8.01
N PHE A 16 -10.67 -0.12 -7.50
CA PHE A 16 -10.40 1.00 -6.62
C PHE A 16 -9.82 0.54 -5.27
N VAL A 17 -10.35 -0.53 -4.67
CA VAL A 17 -9.83 -1.12 -3.43
C VAL A 17 -8.38 -1.57 -3.62
N GLU A 18 -8.05 -2.20 -4.76
CA GLU A 18 -6.68 -2.56 -5.10
C GLU A 18 -5.74 -1.34 -5.12
N LEU A 19 -6.14 -0.22 -5.73
CA LEU A 19 -5.34 1.02 -5.73
C LEU A 19 -5.14 1.58 -4.33
N LYS A 20 -6.22 1.69 -3.55
CA LYS A 20 -6.19 2.19 -2.17
C LYS A 20 -5.25 1.33 -1.31
N ASP A 21 -5.50 0.03 -1.25
CA ASP A 21 -4.74 -0.89 -0.39
C ASP A 21 -3.25 -0.91 -0.79
N THR A 22 -2.95 -0.82 -2.08
CA THR A 22 -1.55 -0.74 -2.54
C THR A 22 -0.90 0.59 -2.14
N SER A 23 -1.60 1.72 -2.29
CA SER A 23 -1.07 3.04 -1.90
C SER A 23 -0.81 3.15 -0.39
N GLU A 24 -1.62 2.50 0.44
CA GLU A 24 -1.41 2.42 1.89
C GLU A 24 -0.18 1.58 2.23
N LEU A 25 -0.06 0.39 1.63
CA LEU A 25 1.15 -0.44 1.80
C LEU A 25 2.42 0.30 1.36
N MET A 26 2.36 1.05 0.26
CA MET A 26 3.50 1.84 -0.21
C MET A 26 3.93 2.90 0.82
N MET A 27 2.98 3.60 1.45
CA MET A 27 3.27 4.56 2.51
C MET A 27 3.97 3.91 3.69
N ASP A 28 3.46 2.76 4.14
CA ASP A 28 4.03 2.00 5.25
C ASP A 28 5.46 1.52 4.95
N LEU A 29 5.67 1.00 3.73
CA LEU A 29 6.99 0.57 3.27
C LEU A 29 7.96 1.73 3.08
N ALA A 30 7.48 2.90 2.63
CA ALA A 30 8.30 4.09 2.47
C ALA A 30 8.83 4.58 3.82
N TYR A 31 7.97 4.69 4.83
CA TYR A 31 8.42 5.02 6.20
C TYR A 31 9.32 3.94 6.79
N SER A 32 9.01 2.65 6.55
CA SER A 32 9.88 1.54 6.95
C SER A 32 11.27 1.64 6.34
N SER A 33 11.35 2.03 5.06
CA SER A 33 12.61 2.19 4.34
C SER A 33 13.47 3.29 4.95
N LEU A 34 12.87 4.41 5.34
CA LEU A 34 13.55 5.51 6.04
C LEU A 34 14.01 5.09 7.44
N LEU A 35 13.12 4.49 8.23
CA LEU A 35 13.40 4.07 9.60
C LEU A 35 14.57 3.08 9.68
N LEU A 36 14.62 2.15 8.74
CA LEU A 36 15.60 1.06 8.69
C LEU A 36 16.78 1.35 7.75
N ASN A 37 16.79 2.51 7.08
CA ASN A 37 17.69 2.82 5.98
C ASN A 37 17.81 1.67 4.96
N SER A 38 16.66 1.08 4.61
CA SER A 38 16.57 -0.16 3.84
C SER A 38 16.32 0.11 2.36
N ARG A 39 17.38 -0.02 1.56
CA ARG A 39 17.30 0.09 0.10
C ARG A 39 16.34 -0.94 -0.52
N GLU A 40 16.29 -2.16 0.00
CA GLU A 40 15.41 -3.22 -0.50
C GLU A 40 13.93 -2.84 -0.39
N LEU A 41 13.53 -2.22 0.73
CA LEU A 41 12.15 -1.74 0.92
C LEU A 41 11.86 -0.55 0.01
N ALA A 42 12.81 0.38 -0.13
CA ALA A 42 12.65 1.51 -1.03
C ALA A 42 12.51 1.07 -2.50
N GLU A 43 13.26 0.05 -2.93
CA GLU A 43 13.12 -0.55 -4.27
C GLU A 43 11.77 -1.27 -4.46
N GLU A 44 11.19 -1.86 -3.40
CA GLU A 44 9.83 -2.40 -3.46
C GLU A 44 8.78 -1.30 -3.63
N VAL A 45 8.93 -0.16 -2.93
CA VAL A 45 8.03 0.98 -3.13
C VAL A 45 8.05 1.45 -4.58
N GLN A 46 9.22 1.57 -5.22
CA GLN A 46 9.32 1.93 -6.64
C GLN A 46 8.65 0.89 -7.56
N ARG A 47 8.77 -0.41 -7.25
CA ARG A 47 8.06 -1.45 -8.02
C ARG A 47 6.54 -1.34 -7.88
N LEU A 48 6.06 -0.97 -6.70
CA LEU A 48 4.63 -0.77 -6.43
C LEU A 48 4.10 0.52 -7.08
N GLU A 49 4.90 1.58 -7.20
CA GLU A 49 4.54 2.79 -7.96
C GLU A 49 4.27 2.45 -9.43
N GLU A 50 5.20 1.77 -10.09
CA GLU A 50 5.00 1.32 -11.47
C GLU A 50 3.79 0.38 -11.63
N TYR A 51 3.41 -0.33 -10.57
CA TYR A 51 2.22 -1.17 -10.53
C TYR A 51 0.95 -0.33 -10.43
N VAL A 52 0.91 0.61 -9.48
CA VAL A 52 -0.21 1.52 -9.24
C VAL A 52 -0.50 2.36 -10.48
N ASP A 53 0.51 2.90 -11.15
CA ASP A 53 0.34 3.68 -12.39
C ASP A 53 -0.45 2.94 -13.47
N LYS A 54 -0.04 1.68 -13.70
CA LYS A 54 -0.71 0.81 -14.68
C LYS A 54 -2.15 0.53 -14.25
N ARG A 55 -2.36 0.22 -12.97
CA ARG A 55 -3.71 -0.08 -12.44
C ARG A 55 -4.61 1.14 -12.36
N HIS A 56 -4.06 2.32 -12.15
CA HIS A 56 -4.80 3.58 -12.13
C HIS A 56 -5.34 3.88 -13.52
N THR A 57 -4.49 3.74 -14.55
CA THR A 57 -4.92 3.88 -15.95
C THR A 57 -6.02 2.86 -16.30
N ASP A 58 -5.83 1.58 -15.94
CA ASP A 58 -6.83 0.54 -16.18
C ASP A 58 -8.17 0.85 -15.49
N PHE A 59 -8.12 1.36 -14.25
CA PHE A 59 -9.28 1.78 -13.49
C PHE A 59 -10.03 2.93 -14.18
N GLU A 60 -9.33 4.00 -14.59
CA GLU A 60 -9.97 5.13 -15.27
C GLU A 60 -10.66 4.69 -16.57
N LEU A 61 -10.00 3.84 -17.37
CA LEU A 61 -10.57 3.29 -18.60
C LEU A 61 -11.80 2.41 -18.33
N LEU A 62 -11.79 1.63 -17.25
CA LEU A 62 -12.94 0.84 -16.82
C LEU A 62 -14.13 1.74 -16.43
N VAL A 63 -13.87 2.81 -15.68
CA VAL A 63 -14.90 3.77 -15.27
C VAL A 63 -15.46 4.53 -16.48
N LEU A 64 -14.62 4.96 -17.43
CA LEU A 64 -15.03 5.67 -18.64
C LEU A 64 -15.81 4.78 -19.62
N SER A 65 -15.46 3.50 -19.73
CA SER A 65 -16.16 2.53 -20.58
C SER A 65 -17.49 2.04 -19.97
N SER A 66 -17.79 2.44 -18.74
CA SER A 66 -19.02 2.07 -18.05
C SER A 66 -20.24 2.78 -18.65
N LYS A 67 -21.28 2.01 -18.98
CA LYS A 67 -22.52 2.55 -19.56
C LYS A 67 -23.45 3.14 -18.49
N PHE A 68 -22.98 4.10 -17.71
CA PHE A 68 -23.76 4.79 -16.67
C PHE A 68 -24.75 5.80 -17.28
N LYS A 69 -25.85 6.06 -16.59
CA LYS A 69 -26.86 7.07 -16.96
C LYS A 69 -26.40 8.46 -16.52
N LYS A 70 -27.00 9.50 -17.09
CA LYS A 70 -26.68 10.89 -16.76
C LYS A 70 -26.83 11.20 -15.27
N GLU A 71 -27.80 10.58 -14.61
CA GLU A 71 -28.06 10.76 -13.17
C GLU A 71 -26.95 10.13 -12.31
N GLU A 72 -26.29 9.08 -12.81
CA GLU A 72 -25.21 8.33 -12.15
C GLU A 72 -23.83 9.01 -12.34
N ALA A 73 -23.71 9.92 -13.31
CA ALA A 73 -22.43 10.54 -13.72
C ALA A 73 -21.66 11.20 -12.56
N ARG A 74 -22.37 11.80 -11.60
CA ARG A 74 -21.73 12.41 -10.42
C ARG A 74 -21.02 11.38 -9.53
N GLY A 75 -21.59 10.18 -9.39
CA GLY A 75 -20.98 9.10 -8.61
C GLY A 75 -19.71 8.57 -9.28
N PHE A 76 -19.78 8.33 -10.59
CA PHE A 76 -18.63 7.88 -11.38
C PHE A 76 -17.50 8.93 -11.42
N LEU A 77 -17.83 10.22 -11.51
CA LEU A 77 -16.85 11.29 -11.36
C LEU A 77 -16.16 11.27 -9.98
N GLY A 78 -16.92 10.93 -8.92
CA GLY A 78 -16.36 10.71 -7.59
C GLY A 78 -15.34 9.57 -7.56
N LEU A 79 -15.64 8.44 -8.23
CA LEU A 79 -14.72 7.30 -8.32
C LEU A 79 -13.42 7.65 -9.04
N ILE A 80 -13.49 8.37 -10.17
CA ILE A 80 -12.27 8.84 -10.88
C ILE A 80 -11.41 9.69 -9.95
N ARG A 81 -12.03 10.65 -9.24
CA ARG A 81 -11.30 11.51 -8.29
C ARG A 81 -10.64 10.73 -7.16
N LEU A 82 -11.28 9.68 -6.67
CA LEU A 82 -10.69 8.82 -5.65
C LEU A 82 -9.48 8.06 -6.20
N GLY A 83 -9.56 7.51 -7.41
CA GLY A 83 -8.41 6.89 -8.09
C GLY A 83 -7.21 7.84 -8.23
N VAL A 84 -7.46 9.08 -8.66
CA VAL A 84 -6.43 10.12 -8.79
C VAL A 84 -5.79 10.46 -7.44
N VAL A 85 -6.56 10.45 -6.34
CA VAL A 85 -5.99 10.72 -5.01
C VAL A 85 -5.15 9.53 -4.53
N THR A 86 -5.55 8.29 -4.80
CA THR A 86 -4.76 7.11 -4.42
C THR A 86 -3.44 7.03 -5.16
N GLU A 87 -3.40 7.41 -6.44
CA GLU A 87 -2.15 7.49 -7.20
C GLU A 87 -1.22 8.58 -6.65
N LYS A 88 -1.74 9.77 -6.32
CA LYS A 88 -0.92 10.80 -5.67
C LYS A 88 -0.33 10.39 -4.31
N ILE A 89 -1.02 9.52 -3.56
CA ILE A 89 -0.49 8.95 -2.32
C ILE A 89 0.66 7.99 -2.64
N ALA A 90 0.50 7.15 -3.68
CA ALA A 90 1.54 6.25 -4.16
C ALA A 90 2.79 7.02 -4.64
N ASP A 91 2.62 8.10 -5.40
CA ASP A 91 3.71 8.99 -5.81
C ASP A 91 4.46 9.57 -4.61
N ALA A 92 3.72 10.09 -3.63
CA ALA A 92 4.32 10.65 -2.41
C ALA A 92 5.11 9.58 -1.63
N ALA A 93 4.61 8.36 -1.55
CA ALA A 93 5.34 7.24 -0.95
C ALA A 93 6.63 6.93 -1.73
N ALA A 94 6.59 6.93 -3.05
CA ALA A 94 7.77 6.75 -3.90
C ALA A 94 8.80 7.87 -3.71
N GLU A 95 8.37 9.13 -3.61
CA GLU A 95 9.25 10.27 -3.32
C GLU A 95 9.94 10.16 -1.94
N ILE A 96 9.22 9.66 -0.93
CA ILE A 96 9.79 9.39 0.41
C ILE A 96 10.86 8.30 0.32
N ALA A 97 10.57 7.19 -0.37
CA ALA A 97 11.50 6.06 -0.53
C ALA A 97 12.74 6.43 -1.36
N GLU A 98 12.59 7.32 -2.35
CA GLU A 98 13.66 7.78 -3.24
C GLU A 98 14.83 8.44 -2.46
N VAL A 99 14.57 9.03 -1.29
CA VAL A 99 15.62 9.58 -0.41
C VAL A 99 16.64 8.50 -0.03
N VAL A 100 16.17 7.29 0.29
CA VAL A 100 17.01 6.14 0.63
C VAL A 100 17.78 5.63 -0.59
N LEU A 101 17.15 5.64 -1.77
CA LEU A 101 17.76 5.17 -3.02
C LEU A 101 18.91 6.07 -3.49
N ARG A 102 18.85 7.36 -3.17
CA ARG A 102 19.92 8.33 -3.43
C ARG A 102 21.13 8.15 -2.51
N GLY A 103 21.05 7.26 -1.51
CA GLY A 103 22.14 7.03 -0.55
C GLY A 103 22.37 8.21 0.38
N ILE A 104 21.37 9.09 0.54
CA ILE A 104 21.42 10.21 1.48
C ILE A 104 21.00 9.65 2.84
N GLU A 105 21.89 9.76 3.83
CA GLU A 105 21.55 9.34 5.19
C GLU A 105 20.48 10.28 5.77
N PRO A 106 19.29 9.77 6.15
CA PRO A 106 18.23 10.59 6.72
C PRO A 106 18.68 11.21 8.06
N HIS A 107 18.33 12.47 8.30
CA HIS A 107 18.64 13.11 9.57
C HIS A 107 17.96 12.34 10.73
N PRO A 108 18.63 12.12 11.88
CA PRO A 108 18.10 11.31 12.99
C PRO A 108 16.70 11.72 13.49
N VAL A 109 16.33 12.99 13.29
CA VAL A 109 14.99 13.51 13.62
C VAL A 109 13.88 12.73 12.92
N LEU A 110 14.07 12.31 11.66
CA LEU A 110 13.06 11.56 10.91
C LEU A 110 12.78 10.21 11.55
N LYS A 111 13.83 9.54 12.05
CA LYS A 111 13.73 8.28 12.79
C LYS A 111 12.90 8.46 14.07
N LEU A 112 13.24 9.49 14.86
CA LEU A 112 12.54 9.81 16.10
C LEU A 112 11.07 10.15 15.85
N THR A 113 10.77 10.94 14.82
CA THR A 113 9.40 11.30 14.46
C THR A 113 8.56 10.08 14.07
N ILE A 114 9.12 9.11 13.34
CA ILE A 114 8.42 7.87 12.99
C ILE A 114 8.19 7.01 14.24
N GLU A 115 9.16 6.91 15.14
CA GLU A 115 9.04 6.12 16.38
C GLU A 115 8.06 6.71 17.41
N GLU A 116 7.90 8.04 17.44
CA GLU A 116 6.99 8.77 18.35
C GLU A 116 5.60 9.04 17.76
N ALA A 117 5.36 8.67 16.50
CA ALA A 117 4.06 8.83 15.86
C ALA A 117 2.97 7.95 16.50
N GLU A 118 1.72 8.40 16.41
CA GLU A 118 0.55 7.65 16.92
C GLU A 118 0.44 6.26 16.30
N GLU A 119 0.75 6.16 15.00
CA GLU A 119 0.97 4.92 14.28
C GLU A 119 2.44 4.84 13.87
N THR A 120 3.08 3.71 14.14
CA THR A 120 4.51 3.53 13.92
C THR A 120 4.80 2.19 13.26
N VAL A 121 5.97 2.10 12.63
CA VAL A 121 6.48 0.84 12.08
C VAL A 121 7.65 0.36 12.91
N THR A 122 7.75 -0.95 13.10
CA THR A 122 8.85 -1.56 13.84
C THR A 122 9.33 -2.84 13.19
N TYR A 123 10.59 -3.19 13.46
CA TYR A 123 11.19 -4.44 13.01
C TYR A 123 11.27 -5.42 14.18
N VAL A 124 10.63 -6.58 14.03
CA VAL A 124 10.62 -7.63 15.05
C VAL A 124 11.28 -8.89 14.53
N ARG A 125 12.24 -9.42 15.30
CA ARG A 125 12.86 -10.72 15.00
C ARG A 125 12.09 -11.86 15.66
N VAL A 126 11.59 -12.80 14.86
CA VAL A 126 11.00 -14.05 15.35
C VAL A 126 12.12 -15.02 15.77
N THR A 127 12.16 -15.39 17.04
CA THR A 127 13.14 -16.33 17.60
C THR A 127 12.70 -17.79 17.42
N GLU A 128 13.64 -18.75 17.49
CA GLU A 128 13.36 -20.18 17.27
C GLU A 128 12.33 -20.77 18.24
N GLY A 129 12.21 -20.22 19.46
CA GLY A 129 11.21 -20.64 20.45
C GLY A 129 9.88 -19.88 20.39
N SER A 130 9.69 -19.01 19.40
CA SER A 130 8.47 -18.19 19.29
C SER A 130 7.25 -19.03 18.95
N SER A 131 6.10 -18.69 19.55
CA SER A 131 4.81 -19.29 19.24
C SER A 131 4.31 -18.99 17.82
N LEU A 132 5.00 -18.10 17.09
CA LEU A 132 4.73 -17.74 15.70
C LEU A 132 5.44 -18.67 14.69
N VAL A 133 6.41 -19.48 15.14
CA VAL A 133 7.18 -20.37 14.25
C VAL A 133 6.25 -21.40 13.59
N ASN A 134 6.42 -21.60 12.28
CA ASN A 134 5.64 -22.52 11.44
C ASN A 134 4.12 -22.25 11.41
N LYS A 135 3.68 -21.03 11.72
CA LYS A 135 2.29 -20.60 11.55
C LYS A 135 2.14 -19.69 10.33
N THR A 136 0.98 -19.78 9.71
CA THR A 136 0.53 -18.82 8.71
C THR A 136 0.11 -17.51 9.38
N LEU A 137 0.17 -16.38 8.67
CA LEU A 137 -0.28 -15.09 9.21
C LEU A 137 -1.71 -15.16 9.76
N ARG A 138 -2.60 -15.88 9.07
CA ARG A 138 -3.97 -16.12 9.51
C ARG A 138 -4.05 -16.84 10.87
N GLU A 139 -3.22 -17.84 11.10
CA GLU A 139 -3.21 -18.59 12.37
C GLU A 139 -2.60 -17.77 13.51
N THR A 140 -1.67 -16.85 13.20
CA THR A 140 -1.03 -16.02 14.22
C THR A 140 -1.95 -14.96 14.81
N ARG A 141 -2.97 -14.52 14.07
CA ARG A 141 -3.94 -13.49 14.50
C ARG A 141 -3.27 -12.23 15.06
N ILE A 142 -2.13 -11.84 14.49
CA ILE A 142 -1.33 -10.70 14.97
C ILE A 142 -2.18 -9.41 15.00
N PRO A 143 -2.95 -9.04 13.95
CA PRO A 143 -3.78 -7.86 13.99
C PRO A 143 -4.82 -7.90 15.12
N GLU A 144 -5.47 -9.04 15.35
CA GLU A 144 -6.52 -9.17 16.36
C GLU A 144 -5.99 -9.20 17.79
N GLU A 145 -4.81 -9.79 18.01
CA GLU A 145 -4.23 -9.96 19.34
C GLU A 145 -3.33 -8.77 19.75
N THR A 146 -2.80 -8.02 18.79
CA THR A 146 -1.81 -6.94 19.06
C THR A 146 -2.16 -5.59 18.47
N GLY A 147 -3.08 -5.52 17.51
CA GLY A 147 -3.33 -4.32 16.70
C GLY A 147 -2.28 -4.05 15.62
N MET A 148 -1.20 -4.85 15.55
CA MET A 148 -0.12 -4.67 14.60
C MET A 148 -0.44 -5.35 13.26
N TRP A 149 -0.05 -4.71 12.16
CA TRP A 149 -0.14 -5.28 10.82
C TRP A 149 1.23 -5.73 10.32
N VAL A 150 1.28 -6.91 9.69
CA VAL A 150 2.51 -7.41 9.07
C VAL A 150 2.60 -6.88 7.66
N LEU A 151 3.51 -5.94 7.45
CA LEU A 151 3.73 -5.28 6.16
C LEU A 151 4.63 -6.11 5.24
N ALA A 152 5.71 -6.65 5.80
CA ALA A 152 6.70 -7.40 5.06
C ALA A 152 7.39 -8.43 5.97
N ILE A 153 7.88 -9.51 5.37
CA ILE A 153 8.61 -10.59 6.04
C ILE A 153 9.98 -10.74 5.40
N ARG A 154 11.02 -10.36 6.14
CA ARG A 154 12.39 -10.66 5.74
C ARG A 154 12.77 -12.09 6.12
N ARG A 155 13.02 -12.93 5.12
CA ARG A 155 13.52 -14.30 5.28
C ARG A 155 14.90 -14.42 4.62
N ARG A 156 15.95 -14.45 5.44
CA ARG A 156 17.37 -14.38 5.01
C ARG A 156 17.62 -13.06 4.25
N ASP A 157 17.99 -13.15 2.98
CA ASP A 157 18.33 -12.03 2.10
C ASP A 157 17.17 -11.69 1.14
N LYS A 158 15.94 -12.08 1.50
CA LYS A 158 14.74 -11.76 0.72
C LYS A 158 13.68 -11.14 1.62
N CYS A 159 13.19 -9.98 1.23
CA CYS A 159 11.93 -9.43 1.68
C CYS A 159 10.78 -10.03 0.86
N ILE A 160 9.70 -10.42 1.54
CA ILE A 160 8.47 -10.99 0.98
C ILE A 160 7.31 -10.16 1.51
#